data_AF-A0A2Z5FVE2-F1
#
_entry.id   AF-A0A2Z5FVE2-F1
#
_cell.length_a   1.000
_cell.length_b   1.000
_cell.length_c   1.000
_cell.angle_alpha   90.00
_cell.angle_beta   90.00
_cell.angle_gamma   90.00
#
_symmetry.space_group_name_H-M   'P 1'
#
loop_
_entity.id
_entity.type
_entity.pdbx_description
1 polymer ?
#
loop_
_entity_poly.entity_id
_entity_poly.type
_entity_poly.pdbx_seq_one_letter_code
_entity_poly.pdbx_strand_id
1 'polypeptide(L)'
;MPPGPGYDQQGYAPMPPRPEYQPQPSSSSEPPAQPEVTLLFKDGRPPQQVQNYALTQTTLYVFDGAKRREIPLEQLDLEGTEKTNRDAGIDFQVPTEGQ
;
A
#
# COMPACT_ATOMS: atom_id res chain seq x y z
N MET A 1 -10.12 39.79 -51.45
CA MET A 1 -10.69 41.04 -50.92
C MET A 1 -10.12 41.24 -49.52
N PRO A 2 -9.19 42.17 -49.27
CA PRO A 2 -8.80 42.52 -47.91
C PRO A 2 -9.66 43.69 -47.41
N PRO A 3 -10.07 43.68 -46.14
CA PRO A 3 -9.94 44.91 -45.36
C PRO A 3 -9.35 44.65 -43.96
N GLY A 4 -8.45 45.53 -43.53
CA GLY A 4 -7.91 45.56 -42.16
C GLY A 4 -8.95 45.98 -41.12
N PRO A 5 -8.54 46.10 -39.84
CA PRO A 5 -8.21 47.45 -39.38
C PRO A 5 -6.92 47.50 -38.56
N GLY A 6 -6.27 48.66 -38.61
CA GLY A 6 -5.10 48.98 -37.81
C GLY A 6 -5.42 48.93 -36.32
N TYR A 7 -4.48 48.39 -35.56
CA TYR A 7 -4.44 48.55 -34.11
C TYR A 7 -3.47 49.70 -33.80
N ASP A 8 -4.06 50.84 -33.52
CA ASP A 8 -3.44 52.00 -32.90
C ASP A 8 -2.77 51.61 -31.58
N GLN A 9 -1.55 52.14 -31.37
CA GLN A 9 -0.66 51.86 -30.26
C GLN A 9 -1.08 52.49 -28.92
N GLN A 10 -2.28 52.19 -28.44
CA GLN A 10 -2.81 52.81 -27.22
C GLN A 10 -2.63 51.90 -26.00
N GLY A 11 -1.54 52.13 -25.26
CA GLY A 11 -1.45 51.92 -23.82
C GLY A 11 -1.33 50.47 -23.34
N TYR A 12 -0.12 49.90 -23.38
CA TYR A 12 0.21 48.73 -22.57
C TYR A 12 0.17 49.11 -21.08
N ALA A 13 -0.95 48.84 -20.40
CA ALA A 13 -0.95 48.73 -18.95
C ALA A 13 -0.20 47.44 -18.57
N PRO A 14 0.80 47.47 -17.68
CA PRO A 14 1.48 46.25 -17.26
C PRO A 14 0.48 45.36 -16.51
N MET A 15 0.20 44.19 -17.08
CA MET A 15 -0.54 43.14 -16.40
C MET A 15 0.23 42.78 -15.12
N PRO A 16 -0.43 42.60 -13.96
CA PRO A 16 0.25 42.14 -12.76
C PRO A 16 0.89 40.77 -13.04
N PRO A 17 2.08 40.49 -12.47
CA PRO A 17 2.68 39.18 -12.62
C PRO A 17 1.69 38.13 -12.11
N ARG A 18 1.38 37.16 -12.97
CA ARG A 18 0.62 35.98 -12.56
C ARG A 18 1.39 35.34 -11.40
N PRO A 19 0.72 34.95 -10.30
CA PRO A 19 1.41 34.21 -9.25
C PRO A 19 2.06 32.99 -9.90
N GLU A 20 3.37 32.90 -9.77
CA GLU A 20 4.10 31.69 -10.14
C GLU A 20 3.43 30.55 -9.40
N TYR A 21 2.97 29.55 -10.15
CA TYR A 21 2.56 28.28 -9.58
C TYR A 21 3.79 27.68 -8.92
N GLN A 22 3.96 27.96 -7.64
CA GLN A 22 4.88 27.26 -6.78
C GLN A 22 4.49 25.79 -6.89
N PRO A 23 5.37 24.89 -7.37
CA PRO A 23 5.06 23.48 -7.37
C PRO A 23 4.86 23.10 -5.89
N GLN A 24 3.59 22.90 -5.51
CA GLN A 24 3.27 22.27 -4.24
C GLN A 24 4.14 21.01 -4.18
N PRO A 25 4.85 20.75 -3.06
CA PRO A 25 5.54 19.48 -2.91
C PRO A 25 4.46 18.43 -3.08
N SER A 26 4.52 17.69 -4.18
CA SER A 26 3.74 16.47 -4.35
C SER A 26 4.05 15.67 -3.11
N SER A 27 3.11 15.61 -2.17
CA SER A 27 3.14 14.59 -1.14
C SER A 27 3.13 13.31 -1.94
N SER A 28 4.32 12.74 -2.15
CA SER A 28 4.47 11.36 -2.57
C SER A 28 3.62 10.61 -1.57
N SER A 29 2.40 10.25 -1.98
CA SER A 29 1.61 9.28 -1.27
C SER A 29 2.44 8.01 -1.43
N GLU A 30 3.37 7.80 -0.49
CA GLU A 30 3.99 6.51 -0.32
C GLU A 30 2.84 5.50 -0.37
N PRO A 31 2.91 4.49 -1.25
CA PRO A 31 1.87 3.49 -1.29
C PRO A 31 1.67 2.99 0.15
N PRO A 32 0.42 2.86 0.61
CA PRO A 32 0.17 2.45 1.99
C PRO A 32 1.00 1.19 2.25
N ALA A 33 1.82 1.23 3.30
CA ALA A 33 2.64 0.10 3.70
C ALA A 33 1.71 -1.12 3.82
N GLN A 34 2.06 -2.20 3.12
CA GLN A 34 1.25 -3.40 3.18
C GLN A 34 1.28 -3.92 4.62
N PRO A 35 0.11 -4.31 5.19
CA PRO A 35 0.06 -4.78 6.56
C PRO A 35 0.92 -6.03 6.72
N GLU A 36 1.85 -5.96 7.66
CA GLU A 36 2.85 -7.00 7.86
C GLU A 36 2.38 -8.00 8.93
N VAL A 37 1.94 -9.17 8.47
CA VAL A 37 1.42 -10.24 9.33
C VAL A 37 2.55 -10.91 10.09
N THR A 38 2.43 -10.97 11.41
CA THR A 38 3.34 -11.66 12.31
C THR A 38 2.86 -13.10 12.55
N LEU A 39 3.63 -14.07 12.06
CA LEU A 39 3.39 -15.51 12.21
C LEU A 39 4.10 -16.04 13.44
N LEU A 40 3.35 -16.64 14.37
CA LEU A 40 3.90 -17.33 15.52
C LEU A 40 3.96 -18.83 15.21
N PHE A 41 5.10 -19.46 15.51
CA PHE A 41 5.31 -20.88 15.25
C PHE A 41 5.24 -21.68 16.56
N LYS A 42 4.52 -22.81 16.53
CA LYS A 42 4.44 -23.76 17.65
C LYS A 42 5.77 -24.42 17.98
N ASP A 43 6.66 -24.50 16.99
CA ASP A 43 8.02 -25.05 17.14
C ASP A 43 8.93 -24.19 18.04
N GLY A 44 8.47 -23.01 18.48
CA GLY A 44 9.22 -22.11 19.37
C GLY A 44 10.29 -21.28 18.67
N ARG A 45 10.36 -21.35 17.34
CA ARG A 45 11.20 -20.47 16.52
C ARG A 45 10.66 -19.01 16.55
N PRO A 46 11.52 -18.01 16.30
CA PRO A 46 11.12 -16.61 16.39
C PRO A 46 9.95 -16.27 15.46
N PRO A 47 9.08 -15.32 15.85
CA PRO A 47 7.99 -14.85 15.01
C PRO A 47 8.50 -14.34 13.67
N GLN A 48 7.73 -14.55 12.61
CA GLN A 48 8.09 -14.12 11.26
C GLN A 48 7.07 -13.15 10.71
N GLN A 49 7.55 -12.01 10.25
CA GLN A 49 6.71 -10.98 9.66
C GLN A 49 6.65 -11.12 8.13
N VAL A 50 5.45 -11.08 7.55
CA VAL A 50 5.19 -11.29 6.11
C VAL A 50 4.14 -10.33 5.57
N GLN A 51 4.36 -9.74 4.39
CA GLN A 51 3.42 -8.76 3.80
C GLN A 51 2.62 -9.37 2.63
N ASN A 52 3.24 -10.27 1.86
CA ASN A 52 2.68 -10.83 0.64
C ASN A 52 2.42 -12.32 0.84
N TYR A 53 1.17 -12.70 1.11
CA TYR A 53 0.82 -14.09 1.40
C TYR A 53 -0.55 -14.48 0.83
N ALA A 54 -0.73 -15.78 0.60
CA ALA A 54 -2.02 -16.39 0.34
C ALA A 54 -2.29 -17.46 1.40
N LEU A 55 -3.44 -17.38 2.04
CA LEU A 55 -3.83 -18.30 3.10
C LEU A 55 -4.89 -19.27 2.59
N THR A 56 -4.65 -20.56 2.76
CA THR A 56 -5.64 -21.62 2.55
C THR A 56 -6.05 -22.22 3.90
N GLN A 57 -6.96 -23.18 3.86
CA GLN A 57 -7.43 -23.89 5.07
C GLN A 57 -6.32 -24.66 5.80
N THR A 58 -5.24 -25.04 5.11
CA THR A 58 -4.18 -25.89 5.68
C THR A 58 -2.79 -25.30 5.54
N THR A 59 -2.58 -24.36 4.62
CA THR A 59 -1.25 -23.85 4.29
C THR A 59 -1.27 -22.34 4.09
N LEU A 60 -0.26 -21.67 4.63
CA LEU A 60 0.06 -20.29 4.33
C LEU A 60 1.20 -20.24 3.31
N TYR A 61 0.95 -19.59 2.18
CA TYR A 61 1.92 -19.35 1.13
C TYR A 61 2.47 -17.93 1.26
N VAL A 62 3.77 -17.80 1.57
CA VAL A 62 4.45 -16.49 1.60
C VAL A 62 5.15 -16.27 0.26
N PHE A 63 4.97 -15.10 -0.33
CA PHE A 63 5.64 -14.68 -1.55
C PHE A 63 6.68 -13.61 -1.21
N ASP A 64 7.96 -13.98 -1.27
CA ASP A 64 9.09 -13.07 -1.02
C ASP A 64 9.90 -12.93 -2.30
N GLY A 65 9.59 -11.89 -3.08
CA GLY A 65 10.17 -11.68 -4.40
C GLY A 65 9.92 -12.89 -5.32
N ALA A 66 11.00 -13.57 -5.74
CA ALA A 66 10.92 -14.74 -6.61
C ALA A 66 10.71 -16.08 -5.86
N LYS A 67 10.70 -16.07 -4.52
CA LYS A 67 10.59 -17.29 -3.71
C LYS A 67 9.19 -17.40 -3.10
N ARG A 68 8.56 -18.56 -3.30
CA ARG A 68 7.38 -18.99 -2.54
C ARG A 68 7.82 -19.88 -1.39
N ARG A 69 7.30 -19.61 -0.19
CA ARG A 69 7.45 -20.48 0.98
C ARG A 69 6.09 -21.03 1.37
N GLU A 70 6.06 -22.32 1.69
CA GLU A 70 4.86 -23.04 2.08
C GLU A 70 4.98 -23.32 3.57
N ILE A 71 4.04 -22.81 4.35
CA ILE A 71 4.04 -22.92 5.81
C ILE A 71 2.74 -23.63 6.21
N PRO A 72 2.80 -24.90 6.64
CA PRO A 72 1.62 -25.61 7.13
C PRO A 72 1.03 -24.91 8.37
N LEU A 73 -0.28 -24.69 8.40
CA LEU A 73 -0.95 -24.03 9.53
C LEU A 73 -0.84 -24.83 10.84
N GLU A 74 -0.67 -26.15 10.74
CA GLU A 74 -0.38 -27.03 11.87
C GLU A 74 0.90 -26.64 12.64
N GLN A 75 1.89 -26.03 11.95
CA GLN A 75 3.12 -25.54 12.55
C GLN A 75 2.97 -24.13 13.16
N LEU A 76 1.90 -23.42 12.80
CA LEU A 76 1.61 -22.10 13.32
C LEU A 76 0.74 -22.17 14.57
N ASP A 77 1.03 -21.28 15.50
CA ASP A 77 0.15 -20.98 16.62
C ASP A 77 -0.91 -20.00 16.13
N LEU A 78 -2.02 -20.53 15.62
CA LEU A 78 -3.08 -19.72 15.00
C LEU A 78 -3.65 -18.72 16.01
N GLU A 79 -3.95 -19.15 17.24
CA GLU A 79 -4.53 -18.27 18.26
C GLU A 79 -3.58 -17.09 18.63
N GLY A 80 -2.29 -17.37 18.85
CA GLY A 80 -1.30 -16.33 19.11
C GLY A 80 -1.03 -15.46 17.89
N THR A 81 -0.99 -16.04 16.69
CA THR A 81 -0.87 -15.31 15.42
C THR A 81 -2.04 -14.35 15.25
N GLU A 82 -3.28 -14.82 15.34
CA GLU A 82 -4.49 -14.00 15.22
C GLU A 82 -4.50 -12.85 16.24
N LYS A 83 -4.13 -13.15 17.50
CA LYS A 83 -4.08 -12.14 18.57
C LYS A 83 -3.02 -11.08 18.32
N THR A 84 -1.79 -11.49 18.00
CA THR A 84 -0.68 -10.56 17.74
C THR A 84 -0.96 -9.69 16.53
N ASN A 85 -1.55 -10.26 15.47
CA ASN A 85 -1.93 -9.49 14.29
C ASN A 85 -3.06 -8.52 14.58
N ARG A 86 -4.09 -8.97 15.31
CA ARG A 86 -5.21 -8.11 15.71
C ARG A 86 -4.77 -6.94 16.59
N ASP A 87 -3.82 -7.15 17.49
CA ASP A 87 -3.20 -6.09 18.30
C ASP A 87 -2.49 -5.04 17.42
N ALA A 88 -1.83 -5.49 16.34
CA ALA A 88 -1.25 -4.63 15.31
C ALA A 88 -2.30 -4.01 14.34
N GLY A 89 -3.60 -4.29 14.55
CA GLY A 89 -4.69 -3.82 13.67
C GLY A 89 -4.85 -4.61 12.38
N ILE A 90 -4.24 -5.79 12.29
CA ILE A 90 -4.28 -6.68 11.12
C ILE A 90 -5.27 -7.82 11.39
N ASP A 91 -6.32 -7.89 10.58
CA ASP A 91 -7.27 -9.00 10.64
C ASP A 91 -6.71 -10.22 9.88
N PHE A 92 -6.16 -11.15 10.63
CA PHE A 92 -5.69 -12.45 10.12
C PHE A 92 -6.74 -13.49 10.48
N GLN A 93 -7.39 -14.11 9.50
CA GLN A 93 -8.38 -15.17 9.72
C GLN A 93 -8.10 -16.36 8.83
N VAL A 94 -8.09 -17.56 9.40
CA VAL A 94 -8.01 -18.80 8.62
C VAL A 94 -9.39 -19.08 8.03
N PRO A 95 -9.50 -19.27 6.71
CA PRO A 95 -10.77 -19.65 6.10
C PRO A 95 -11.18 -21.03 6.62
N THR A 96 -12.26 -21.09 7.38
CA THR A 96 -12.96 -22.32 7.73
C THR A 96 -13.93 -22.65 6.59
N GLU A 97 -13.94 -23.88 6.08
CA GLU A 97 -14.96 -24.28 5.10
C GLU A 97 -16.35 -24.12 5.74
N GLY A 98 -17.13 -23.15 5.26
CA GLY A 98 -18.36 -22.81 5.95
C GLY A 98 -19.18 -21.63 5.41
N GLN A 99 -19.34 -21.51 4.09
CA GLN A 99 -20.59 -21.04 3.46
C GLN A 99 -20.85 -21.85 2.18
#